data_AF-A0A845Y7E6-F1
#
_entry.id   AF-A0A845Y7E6-F1
#
_cell.length_a   1.000
_cell.length_b   1.000
_cell.length_c   1.000
_cell.angle_alpha   90.00
_cell.angle_beta   90.00
_cell.angle_gamma   90.00
#
_symmetry.space_group_name_H-M   'P 1'
#
loop_
_entity.id
_entity.type
_entity.pdbx_description
1 polymer ?
#
loop_
_entity_poly.entity_id
_entity_poly.type
_entity_poly.pdbx_seq_one_letter_code
_entity_poly.pdbx_strand_id
1 'polypeptide(L)'
;MMINQLQSSEQLNNLLQQDATYVQTWLKRIESHSLNPPEGFNWLGLAEAAAFNARSASNLAWAEVATWVYQRLVAEANNNMRQKESLMISLMMLRATMITKLGAITGHLVLDIDQLTQWFNESLMGSFEEVAKKAANWREYQVEDIRDLRLIKNRLKVMSILADSNKCVLDKELKAWLALREQLP
;
A
#
# COMPACT_ATOMS: atom_id res chain seq x y z
N MET A 1 -31.46 -5.17 -1.82
CA MET A 1 -30.16 -5.04 -1.14
C MET A 1 -29.45 -6.38 -0.94
N MET A 2 -30.08 -7.42 -0.36
CA MET A 2 -29.46 -8.75 -0.17
C MET A 2 -29.05 -9.46 -1.48
N ILE A 3 -29.85 -9.34 -2.56
CA ILE A 3 -29.57 -10.03 -3.83
C ILE A 3 -28.26 -9.54 -4.48
N ASN A 4 -28.02 -8.22 -4.48
CA ASN A 4 -26.81 -7.62 -5.06
C ASN A 4 -25.54 -7.99 -4.28
N GLN A 5 -25.62 -8.14 -2.95
CA GLN A 5 -24.47 -8.55 -2.12
C GLN A 5 -24.06 -10.01 -2.36
N LEU A 6 -25.03 -10.92 -2.53
CA LEU A 6 -24.76 -12.33 -2.84
C LEU A 6 -24.08 -12.48 -4.21
N GLN A 7 -24.58 -11.76 -5.22
CA GLN A 7 -24.00 -11.75 -6.57
C GLN A 7 -22.58 -11.17 -6.59
N SER A 8 -22.32 -10.10 -5.82
CA SER A 8 -20.97 -9.50 -5.73
C SER A 8 -19.95 -10.46 -5.11
N SER A 9 -20.37 -11.29 -4.14
CA SER A 9 -19.51 -12.24 -3.45
C SER A 9 -19.22 -13.47 -4.30
N GLU A 10 -20.22 -13.98 -5.02
CA GLU A 10 -20.08 -15.10 -5.95
C GLU A 10 -19.13 -14.75 -7.11
N GLN A 11 -19.23 -13.53 -7.65
CA GLN A 11 -18.36 -13.06 -8.73
C GLN A 11 -16.91 -12.86 -8.27
N LEU A 12 -16.70 -12.30 -7.08
CA LEU A 12 -15.37 -12.21 -6.47
C LEU A 12 -14.77 -13.61 -6.33
N ASN A 13 -15.52 -14.55 -5.76
CA ASN A 13 -15.07 -15.93 -5.59
C ASN A 13 -14.70 -16.57 -6.92
N ASN A 14 -15.53 -16.40 -7.95
CA ASN A 14 -15.27 -16.94 -9.29
C ASN A 14 -13.98 -16.37 -9.91
N LEU A 15 -13.72 -15.07 -9.75
CA LEU A 15 -12.47 -14.45 -10.20
C LEU A 15 -11.25 -14.98 -9.45
N LEU A 16 -11.38 -15.20 -8.14
CA LEU A 16 -10.29 -15.71 -7.30
C LEU A 16 -9.96 -17.19 -7.54
N GLN A 17 -10.85 -17.96 -8.19
CA GLN A 17 -10.56 -19.31 -8.66
C GLN A 17 -9.77 -19.33 -9.98
N GLN A 18 -9.64 -18.20 -10.67
CA GLN A 18 -8.85 -18.09 -11.89
C GLN A 18 -7.38 -17.81 -11.58
N ASP A 19 -6.50 -17.96 -12.57
CA ASP A 19 -5.13 -17.49 -12.44
C ASP A 19 -5.03 -15.95 -12.53
N ALA A 20 -3.88 -15.43 -12.11
CA ALA A 20 -3.64 -13.99 -12.08
C ALA A 20 -3.71 -13.36 -13.48
N THR A 21 -3.27 -14.06 -14.53
CA THR A 21 -3.24 -13.53 -15.90
C THR A 21 -4.66 -13.32 -16.45
N TYR A 22 -5.58 -14.23 -16.14
CA TYR A 22 -6.99 -14.06 -16.44
C TYR A 22 -7.54 -12.81 -15.74
N VAL A 23 -7.29 -12.66 -14.43
CA VAL A 23 -7.77 -11.50 -13.67
C VAL A 23 -7.16 -10.19 -14.19
N GLN A 24 -5.87 -10.17 -14.53
CA GLN A 24 -5.23 -9.01 -15.17
C GLN A 24 -5.90 -8.65 -16.49
N THR A 25 -6.24 -9.64 -17.32
CA THR A 25 -6.94 -9.41 -18.59
C THR A 25 -8.33 -8.83 -18.35
N TRP A 26 -9.04 -9.33 -17.34
CA TRP A 26 -10.33 -8.78 -16.91
C TRP A 26 -10.22 -7.32 -16.43
N LEU A 27 -9.21 -7.00 -15.61
CA LEU A 27 -8.94 -5.63 -15.16
C LEU A 27 -8.63 -4.68 -16.33
N LYS A 28 -7.78 -5.11 -17.28
CA LYS A 28 -7.46 -4.31 -18.48
C LYS A 28 -8.70 -3.99 -19.31
N ARG A 29 -9.64 -4.94 -19.42
CA ARG A 29 -10.91 -4.71 -20.13
C ARG A 29 -11.78 -3.66 -19.44
N ILE A 30 -11.76 -3.63 -18.11
CA ILE A 30 -12.44 -2.60 -17.32
C ILE A 30 -11.78 -1.24 -17.49
N GLU A 31 -10.46 -1.19 -17.40
CA GLU A 31 -9.67 0.03 -17.61
C GLU A 31 -9.91 0.64 -19.01
N SER A 32 -9.97 -0.22 -20.03
CA SER A 32 -10.24 0.19 -21.41
C SER A 32 -11.71 0.50 -21.70
N HIS A 33 -12.58 0.52 -20.67
CA HIS A 33 -14.04 0.71 -20.79
C HIS A 33 -14.73 -0.30 -21.75
N SER A 34 -14.08 -1.44 -22.03
CA SER A 34 -14.64 -2.51 -22.87
C SER A 34 -15.53 -3.48 -22.08
N LEU A 35 -15.46 -3.41 -20.74
CA LEU A 35 -16.27 -4.17 -19.81
C LEU A 35 -16.62 -3.27 -18.62
N ASN A 36 -17.88 -3.28 -18.19
CA ASN A 36 -18.25 -2.66 -16.93
C ASN A 36 -18.09 -3.67 -15.80
N PRO A 37 -17.51 -3.29 -14.65
CA PRO A 37 -17.56 -4.15 -13.48
C PRO A 37 -19.01 -4.33 -13.04
N PRO A 38 -19.34 -5.47 -12.42
CA PRO A 38 -20.65 -5.66 -11.81
C PRO A 38 -20.99 -4.54 -10.83
N GLU A 39 -22.26 -4.16 -10.75
CA GLU A 39 -22.71 -3.16 -9.78
C GLU A 39 -22.43 -3.65 -8.36
N GLY A 40 -21.81 -2.80 -7.54
CA GLY A 40 -21.44 -3.16 -6.17
C GLY A 40 -20.33 -4.21 -6.05
N PHE A 41 -19.51 -4.39 -7.09
CA PHE A 41 -18.37 -5.32 -7.05
C PHE A 41 -17.44 -5.05 -5.86
N ASN A 42 -17.04 -6.11 -5.15
CA ASN A 42 -16.19 -6.03 -3.97
C ASN A 42 -14.70 -5.84 -4.33
N TRP A 43 -14.36 -4.63 -4.75
CA TRP A 43 -13.00 -4.24 -5.11
C TRP A 43 -11.99 -4.40 -3.97
N LEU A 44 -12.36 -4.05 -2.74
CA LEU A 44 -11.48 -4.21 -1.59
C LEU A 44 -11.15 -5.68 -1.33
N GLY A 45 -12.16 -6.55 -1.38
CA GLY A 45 -11.96 -7.99 -1.24
C GLY A 45 -11.05 -8.57 -2.32
N LEU A 46 -11.16 -8.10 -3.57
CA LEU A 46 -10.24 -8.49 -4.64
C LEU A 46 -8.80 -8.05 -4.33
N ALA A 47 -8.59 -6.80 -3.90
CA ALA A 47 -7.27 -6.28 -3.57
C ALA A 47 -6.60 -7.08 -2.43
N GLU A 48 -7.35 -7.36 -1.37
CA GLU A 48 -6.86 -8.09 -0.20
C GLU A 48 -6.53 -9.55 -0.52
N ALA A 49 -7.42 -10.24 -1.26
CA ALA A 49 -7.20 -11.63 -1.68
C ALA A 49 -6.04 -11.75 -2.67
N ALA A 50 -5.93 -10.84 -3.64
CA ALA A 50 -4.80 -10.80 -4.56
C ALA A 50 -3.48 -10.52 -3.81
N ALA A 51 -3.48 -9.60 -2.85
CA ALA A 51 -2.29 -9.31 -2.05
C ALA A 51 -1.90 -10.51 -1.15
N PHE A 52 -2.87 -11.25 -0.64
CA PHE A 52 -2.63 -12.50 0.08
C PHE A 52 -1.98 -13.55 -0.83
N ASN A 53 -2.55 -13.82 -2.01
CA ASN A 53 -2.01 -14.77 -2.99
C ASN A 53 -0.60 -14.39 -3.43
N ALA A 54 -0.37 -13.10 -3.68
CA ALA A 54 0.94 -12.55 -4.00
C ALA A 54 1.98 -12.87 -2.92
N ARG A 55 1.66 -12.59 -1.66
CA ARG A 55 2.59 -12.83 -0.54
C ARG A 55 2.84 -14.31 -0.28
N SER A 56 1.80 -15.14 -0.32
CA SER A 56 1.90 -16.56 0.02
C SER A 56 2.75 -17.35 -0.97
N ALA A 57 2.60 -17.07 -2.26
CA ALA A 57 3.34 -17.76 -3.32
C ALA A 57 4.52 -16.95 -3.90
N SER A 58 4.80 -15.76 -3.37
CA SER A 58 5.69 -14.76 -3.99
C SER A 58 5.34 -14.51 -5.47
N ASN A 59 4.04 -14.50 -5.77
CA ASN A 59 3.53 -14.44 -7.13
C ASN A 59 3.39 -12.98 -7.59
N LEU A 60 4.26 -12.57 -8.52
CA LEU A 60 4.33 -11.21 -9.00
C LEU A 60 3.06 -10.78 -9.76
N ALA A 61 2.46 -11.68 -10.55
CA ALA A 61 1.24 -11.36 -11.30
C ALA A 61 0.06 -11.04 -10.37
N TRP A 62 -0.09 -11.77 -9.26
CA TRP A 62 -1.08 -11.43 -8.22
C TRP A 62 -0.74 -10.12 -7.51
N ALA A 63 0.54 -9.78 -7.34
CA ALA A 63 0.94 -8.51 -6.75
C ALA A 63 0.59 -7.32 -7.66
N GLU A 64 0.69 -7.49 -8.97
CA GLU A 64 0.27 -6.50 -9.97
C GLU A 64 -1.25 -6.30 -9.95
N VAL A 65 -2.03 -7.39 -9.87
CA VAL A 65 -3.49 -7.33 -9.70
C VAL A 65 -3.84 -6.50 -8.45
N ALA A 66 -3.28 -6.85 -7.30
CA ALA A 66 -3.53 -6.14 -6.06
C ALA A 66 -3.11 -4.66 -6.14
N THR A 67 -1.95 -4.38 -6.75
CA THR A 67 -1.44 -3.02 -6.93
C THR A 67 -2.41 -2.16 -7.74
N TRP A 68 -2.85 -2.67 -8.89
CA TRP A 68 -3.80 -1.96 -9.75
C TRP A 68 -5.12 -1.68 -9.01
N VAL A 69 -5.66 -2.68 -8.31
CA VAL A 69 -6.95 -2.53 -7.59
C VAL A 69 -6.83 -1.56 -6.41
N TYR A 70 -5.73 -1.60 -5.64
CA TYR A 70 -5.50 -0.62 -4.58
C TYR A 70 -5.36 0.80 -5.13
N GLN A 71 -4.63 1.00 -6.24
CA GLN A 71 -4.50 2.31 -6.88
C GLN A 71 -5.86 2.85 -7.31
N ARG A 72 -6.71 2.01 -7.90
CA ARG A 72 -8.10 2.36 -8.21
C ARG A 72 -8.87 2.80 -6.97
N LEU A 73 -8.85 2.00 -5.90
CA LEU A 73 -9.55 2.31 -4.65
C LEU A 73 -9.07 3.63 -4.02
N VAL A 74 -7.77 3.92 -4.09
CA VAL A 74 -7.19 5.20 -3.61
C VAL A 74 -7.72 6.37 -4.44
N ALA A 75 -7.79 6.23 -5.76
CA ALA A 75 -8.36 7.25 -6.64
C ALA A 75 -9.86 7.49 -6.36
N GLU A 76 -10.62 6.42 -6.13
CA GLU A 76 -12.07 6.47 -5.88
C GLU A 76 -12.45 6.94 -4.45
N ALA A 77 -11.54 6.88 -3.49
CA ALA A 77 -11.81 7.27 -2.10
C ALA A 77 -12.08 8.78 -1.87
N ASN A 78 -12.17 9.59 -2.95
CA ASN A 78 -12.60 11.00 -2.93
C ASN A 78 -11.92 11.83 -1.82
N ASN A 79 -12.66 12.62 -1.05
CA ASN A 79 -12.13 13.45 0.04
C ASN A 79 -11.92 12.68 1.37
N ASN A 80 -12.07 11.35 1.39
CA ASN A 80 -11.84 10.55 2.58
C ASN A 80 -10.35 10.23 2.76
N MET A 81 -9.61 11.21 3.31
CA MET A 81 -8.16 11.11 3.51
C MET A 81 -7.75 9.91 4.39
N ARG A 82 -8.57 9.54 5.39
CA ARG A 82 -8.28 8.40 6.26
C ARG A 82 -8.34 7.07 5.50
N GLN A 83 -9.34 6.91 4.65
CA GLN A 83 -9.48 5.72 3.80
C GLN A 83 -8.35 5.65 2.78
N LYS A 84 -8.02 6.79 2.13
CA LYS A 84 -6.88 6.89 1.21
C LYS A 84 -5.58 6.43 1.87
N GLU A 85 -5.27 6.94 3.06
CA GLU A 85 -4.05 6.56 3.77
C GLU A 85 -4.04 5.06 4.12
N SER A 86 -5.16 4.51 4.60
CA SER A 86 -5.25 3.08 4.92
C SER A 86 -5.01 2.18 3.70
N LEU A 87 -5.55 2.56 2.54
CA LEU A 87 -5.35 1.84 1.28
C LEU A 87 -3.92 1.97 0.78
N MET A 88 -3.34 3.18 0.85
CA MET A 88 -1.94 3.43 0.50
C MET A 88 -0.98 2.64 1.37
N ILE A 89 -1.19 2.59 2.69
CA ILE A 89 -0.38 1.75 3.59
C ILE A 89 -0.46 0.28 3.15
N SER A 90 -1.65 -0.22 2.83
CA SER A 90 -1.83 -1.63 2.40
C SER A 90 -1.09 -1.92 1.09
N LEU A 91 -1.16 -1.01 0.12
CA LEU A 91 -0.42 -1.06 -1.13
C LEU A 91 1.09 -1.06 -0.89
N MET A 92 1.59 -0.14 -0.07
CA MET A 92 3.02 0.01 0.17
C MET A 92 3.59 -1.15 0.99
N MET A 93 2.83 -1.70 1.93
CA MET A 93 3.15 -2.95 2.63
C MET A 93 3.31 -4.13 1.67
N LEU A 94 2.41 -4.25 0.67
CA LEU A 94 2.52 -5.27 -0.37
C LEU A 94 3.82 -5.07 -1.16
N ARG A 95 4.07 -3.87 -1.67
CA ARG A 95 5.28 -3.56 -2.46
C ARG A 95 6.56 -3.84 -1.68
N ALA A 96 6.66 -3.34 -0.45
CA ALA A 96 7.82 -3.59 0.41
C ALA A 96 8.04 -5.10 0.60
N THR A 97 6.99 -5.85 0.92
CA THR A 97 7.08 -7.31 1.05
C THR A 97 7.56 -7.98 -0.24
N MET A 98 7.01 -7.61 -1.39
CA MET A 98 7.39 -8.22 -2.67
C MET A 98 8.84 -7.89 -3.04
N ILE A 99 9.29 -6.66 -2.79
CA ILE A 99 10.68 -6.24 -2.99
C ILE A 99 11.63 -7.06 -2.10
N THR A 100 11.29 -7.27 -0.82
CA THR A 100 12.15 -8.10 0.05
C THR A 100 12.27 -9.55 -0.40
N LYS A 101 11.24 -10.08 -1.07
CA LYS A 101 11.23 -11.48 -1.55
C LYS A 101 11.90 -11.64 -2.91
N LEU A 102 11.64 -10.72 -3.83
CA LEU A 102 12.00 -10.85 -5.25
C LEU A 102 13.14 -9.93 -5.69
N GLY A 103 13.51 -8.95 -4.86
CA GLY A 103 14.45 -7.89 -5.19
C GLY A 103 13.76 -6.66 -5.78
N ALA A 104 14.47 -5.53 -5.75
CA ALA A 104 14.01 -4.28 -6.35
C ALA A 104 14.29 -4.24 -7.85
N ILE A 105 13.36 -3.69 -8.62
CA ILE A 105 13.48 -3.45 -10.06
C ILE A 105 12.95 -2.05 -10.36
N THR A 106 13.83 -1.13 -10.75
CA THR A 106 13.48 0.25 -11.09
C THR A 106 12.41 0.31 -12.19
N GLY A 107 11.40 1.16 -12.01
CA GLY A 107 10.29 1.34 -12.94
C GLY A 107 9.25 0.21 -12.94
N HIS A 108 9.47 -0.88 -12.19
CA HIS A 108 8.50 -1.96 -12.09
C HIS A 108 7.30 -1.57 -11.22
N LEU A 109 6.08 -1.83 -11.68
CA LEU A 109 4.83 -1.42 -10.99
C LEU A 109 4.77 -1.82 -9.50
N VAL A 110 5.33 -2.98 -9.16
CA VAL A 110 5.32 -3.53 -7.79
C VAL A 110 6.70 -3.43 -7.10
N LEU A 111 7.78 -3.55 -7.87
CA LEU A 111 9.13 -3.82 -7.33
C LEU A 111 10.02 -2.59 -7.33
N ASP A 112 9.47 -1.43 -7.69
CA ASP A 112 10.19 -0.19 -7.72
C ASP A 112 10.27 0.44 -6.33
N ILE A 113 11.48 0.42 -5.76
CA ILE A 113 11.77 0.99 -4.45
C ILE A 113 11.63 2.52 -4.45
N ASP A 114 11.84 3.17 -5.59
CA ASP A 114 11.80 4.64 -5.68
C ASP A 114 10.38 5.14 -5.40
N GLN A 115 9.35 4.37 -5.75
CA GLN A 115 7.96 4.70 -5.43
C GLN A 115 7.67 4.63 -3.92
N LEU A 116 8.31 3.71 -3.18
CA LEU A 116 8.20 3.64 -1.72
C LEU A 116 8.92 4.81 -1.05
N THR A 117 10.14 5.10 -1.52
CA THR A 117 10.94 6.21 -1.02
C THR A 117 10.26 7.55 -1.27
N GLN A 118 9.75 7.79 -2.48
CA GLN A 118 8.99 8.99 -2.81
C GLN A 118 7.75 9.11 -1.92
N TRP A 119 6.95 8.04 -1.82
CA TRP A 119 5.76 8.03 -0.97
C TRP A 119 6.09 8.32 0.51
N PHE A 120 7.20 7.79 1.03
CA PHE A 120 7.64 8.13 2.38
C PHE A 120 8.02 9.60 2.50
N ASN A 121 8.83 10.12 1.58
CA ASN A 121 9.30 11.51 1.59
C ASN A 121 8.14 12.52 1.51
N GLU A 122 7.08 12.21 0.77
CA GLU A 122 5.86 13.02 0.70
C GLU A 122 5.13 13.18 2.05
N SER A 123 5.43 12.34 3.06
CA SER A 123 4.86 12.50 4.42
C SER A 123 5.66 13.40 5.34
N LEU A 124 6.87 13.80 4.95
CA LEU A 124 7.78 14.53 5.83
C LEU A 124 7.35 16.00 5.90
N MET A 125 6.63 16.35 6.96
CA MET A 125 6.21 17.73 7.26
C MET A 125 7.23 18.48 8.10
N GLY A 126 8.45 18.59 7.57
CA GLY A 126 9.57 19.28 8.21
C GLY A 126 10.89 18.51 8.10
N SER A 127 11.94 19.12 8.61
CA SER A 127 13.25 18.48 8.72
C SER A 127 13.26 17.37 9.77
N PHE A 128 14.23 16.47 9.67
CA PHE A 128 14.47 15.42 10.66
C PHE A 128 14.59 15.99 12.09
N GLU A 129 15.33 17.08 12.26
CA GLU A 129 15.57 17.72 13.56
C GLU A 129 14.28 18.25 14.19
N GLU A 130 13.43 18.90 13.39
CA GLU A 130 12.13 19.40 13.84
C GLU A 130 11.22 18.26 14.27
N VAL A 131 11.15 17.18 13.48
CA VAL A 131 10.32 16.02 13.81
C VAL A 131 10.86 15.29 15.03
N ALA A 132 12.18 15.13 15.16
CA ALA A 132 12.79 14.51 16.33
C ALA A 132 12.51 15.31 17.62
N LYS A 133 12.59 16.64 17.56
CA LYS A 133 12.24 17.52 18.68
C LYS A 133 10.76 17.39 19.06
N LYS A 134 9.85 17.36 18.07
CA LYS A 134 8.42 17.14 18.30
C LYS A 134 8.16 15.76 18.90
N ALA A 135 8.81 14.71 18.39
CA ALA A 135 8.67 13.34 18.85
C ALA A 135 9.07 13.20 20.33
N ALA A 136 10.15 13.83 20.78
CA ALA A 136 10.58 13.76 22.18
C ALA A 136 9.53 14.29 23.18
N ASN A 137 8.71 15.27 22.78
CA ASN A 137 7.75 15.95 23.63
C ASN A 137 6.30 15.88 23.07
N TRP A 138 5.96 14.86 22.29
CA TRP A 138 4.73 14.83 21.49
C TRP A 138 3.44 15.01 22.30
N ARG A 139 3.46 14.67 23.59
CA ARG A 139 2.31 14.83 24.52
C ARG A 139 1.95 16.29 24.80
N GLU A 140 2.87 17.22 24.56
CA GLU A 140 2.69 18.66 24.77
C GLU A 140 2.13 19.37 23.52
N TYR A 141 2.05 18.67 22.39
CA TYR A 141 1.60 19.23 21.12
C TYR A 141 0.10 19.04 20.88
N GLN A 142 -0.42 19.81 19.92
CA GLN A 142 -1.83 19.73 19.52
C GLN A 142 -2.13 18.39 18.81
N VAL A 143 -3.41 18.04 18.74
CA VAL A 143 -3.86 16.77 18.17
C VAL A 143 -3.43 16.61 16.71
N GLU A 144 -3.35 17.70 15.96
CA GLU A 144 -2.91 17.77 14.57
C GLU A 144 -1.45 17.34 14.44
N ASP A 145 -0.54 17.92 15.23
CA ASP A 145 0.88 17.53 15.24
C ASP A 145 1.04 16.04 15.62
N ILE A 146 0.26 15.54 16.58
CA ILE A 146 0.30 14.12 16.98
C ILE A 146 -0.14 13.22 15.83
N ARG A 147 -1.14 13.64 15.03
CA ARG A 147 -1.57 12.90 13.84
C ARG A 147 -0.49 12.85 12.78
N ASP A 148 0.23 13.95 12.58
CA ASP A 148 1.35 14.03 11.62
C ASP A 148 2.49 13.10 12.04
N LEU A 149 2.85 13.08 13.33
CA LEU A 149 3.85 12.16 13.85
C LEU A 149 3.42 10.68 13.70
N ARG A 150 2.13 10.39 13.91
CA ARG A 150 1.58 9.04 13.71
C ARG A 150 1.58 8.63 12.24
N LEU A 151 1.34 9.57 11.32
CA LEU A 151 1.47 9.33 9.89
C LEU A 151 2.89 8.90 9.54
N ILE A 152 3.90 9.66 9.99
CA ILE A 152 5.31 9.33 9.78
C ILE A 152 5.64 7.93 10.36
N LYS A 153 5.19 7.64 11.59
CA LYS A 153 5.40 6.33 12.24
C LYS A 153 4.81 5.17 11.43
N ASN A 154 3.61 5.35 10.91
CA ASN A 154 2.92 4.34 10.10
C ASN A 154 3.65 4.08 8.78
N ARG A 155 4.15 5.13 8.12
CA ARG A 155 4.93 4.96 6.89
C ARG A 155 6.31 4.34 7.17
N LEU A 156 6.96 4.73 8.27
CA LEU A 156 8.20 4.09 8.73
C LEU A 156 8.03 2.60 9.04
N LYS A 157 6.86 2.18 9.53
CA LYS A 157 6.56 0.75 9.67
C LYS A 157 6.65 0.02 8.33
N VAL A 158 6.21 0.62 7.23
CA VAL A 158 6.37 0.01 5.90
C VAL A 158 7.84 -0.03 5.50
N MET A 159 8.56 1.09 5.68
CA MET A 159 9.98 1.18 5.32
C MET A 159 10.85 0.22 6.14
N SER A 160 10.46 -0.10 7.38
CA SER A 160 11.20 -1.06 8.22
C SER A 160 11.28 -2.47 7.62
N ILE A 161 10.28 -2.87 6.82
CA ILE A 161 10.29 -4.15 6.11
C ILE A 161 11.48 -4.23 5.15
N LEU A 162 11.81 -3.12 4.48
CA LEU A 162 12.96 -3.06 3.58
C LEU A 162 14.29 -3.07 4.36
N ALA A 163 14.33 -2.48 5.55
CA ALA A 163 15.53 -2.40 6.38
C ALA A 163 15.96 -3.75 6.92
N ASP A 164 14.98 -4.61 7.23
CA ASP A 164 15.22 -5.98 7.72
C ASP A 164 15.68 -6.93 6.60
N SER A 165 15.67 -6.47 5.35
CA SER A 165 16.02 -7.25 4.16
C SER A 165 17.44 -6.95 3.68
N ASN A 166 18.16 -7.99 3.27
CA ASN A 166 19.47 -7.85 2.61
C ASN A 166 19.36 -7.56 1.10
N LYS A 167 18.14 -7.44 0.56
CA LYS A 167 17.89 -7.22 -0.88
C LYS A 167 17.89 -5.74 -1.29
N CYS A 168 17.91 -4.83 -0.32
CA CYS A 168 17.88 -3.39 -0.57
C CYS A 168 18.93 -2.68 0.29
N VAL A 169 19.60 -1.71 -0.29
CA VAL A 169 20.51 -0.83 0.45
C VAL A 169 19.74 0.45 0.77
N LEU A 170 19.38 0.63 2.04
CA LEU A 170 18.79 1.89 2.49
C LEU A 170 19.89 2.93 2.71
N ASP A 171 19.60 4.18 2.31
CA ASP A 171 20.48 5.31 2.54
C ASP A 171 20.59 5.66 4.05
N LYS A 172 21.51 6.57 4.37
CA LYS A 172 21.77 6.98 5.75
C LYS A 172 20.60 7.76 6.36
N GLU A 173 19.89 8.52 5.54
CA GLU A 173 18.80 9.39 6.00
C GLU A 173 17.61 8.56 6.45
N LEU A 174 17.16 7.60 5.64
CA LEU A 174 16.08 6.69 5.98
C LEU A 174 16.42 5.84 7.21
N LYS A 175 17.68 5.42 7.38
CA LYS A 175 18.12 4.73 8.61
C LYS A 175 17.98 5.60 9.85
N ALA A 176 18.29 6.90 9.75
CA ALA A 176 18.09 7.82 10.86
C ALA A 176 16.59 7.97 11.20
N TRP A 177 15.74 8.10 10.19
CA TRP A 177 14.29 8.12 10.37
C TRP A 177 13.75 6.83 11.00
N LEU A 178 14.23 5.67 10.59
CA LEU A 178 13.84 4.38 11.17
C LEU A 178 14.23 4.28 12.65
N ALA A 179 15.40 4.81 13.05
CA ALA A 179 15.80 4.86 14.45
C ALA A 179 14.89 5.77 15.31
N LEU A 180 14.29 6.81 14.71
CA LEU A 180 13.34 7.69 15.39
C LEU A 180 11.96 7.04 15.61
N ARG A 181 11.62 5.99 14.84
CA ARG A 181 10.27 5.39 14.80
C ARG A 181 9.69 5.04 16.18
N GLU A 182 10.50 4.47 17.07
CA GLU A 182 10.05 4.03 18.40
C GLU A 182 9.74 5.20 19.35
N GLN A 183 10.22 6.40 19.03
CA GLN A 183 9.96 7.62 19.81
C GLN A 183 8.68 8.34 19.35
N LEU A 184 8.15 8.00 18.17
CA LEU A 184 6.91 8.56 17.65
C LEU A 184 5.68 7.97 18.37
N PRO A 185 4.58 8.72 18.52
CA PRO A 185 3.31 8.25 19.10
C PRO A 185 2.64 7.13 18.29
#